data_AF-A0A2D6TIU9-F1
#
_entry.id   AF-A0A2D6TIU9-F1
#
_cell.length_a   1.000
_cell.length_b   1.000
_cell.length_c   1.000
_cell.angle_alpha   90.00
_cell.angle_beta   90.00
_cell.angle_gamma   90.00
#
_symmetry.space_group_name_H-M   'P 1'
#
loop_
_entity.id
_entity.type
_entity.pdbx_description
1 polymer ?
#
loop_
_entity_poly.entity_id
_entity_poly.type
_entity_poly.pdbx_seq_one_letter_code
_entity_poly.pdbx_strand_id
1 'polypeptide(L)'
;NGLISDSDELTRLEHEHRANAGTKAAEKGTGIHGYNPETRKRYTVEGGTKTAELGLGAHGINPETGAKYAVEGGRKGGRISALARGQTPWEKKETERAYSLSLDPEFQHQKGPNKEKSDYKTIAHVLNKEYHNGEEVRSAKAVKNNLSTYIKTLGN
;
A
#
# COMPACT_ATOMS: atom_id res chain seq x y z
N ASN A 1 -21.45 22.34 -42.41
CA ASN A 1 -20.19 21.87 -43.02
C ASN A 1 -19.12 21.84 -41.95
N GLY A 2 -18.99 20.70 -41.26
CA GLY A 2 -17.87 20.46 -40.35
C GLY A 2 -16.58 20.33 -41.16
N LEU A 3 -15.48 20.84 -40.62
CA LEU A 3 -14.20 21.04 -41.32
C LEU A 3 -13.55 19.76 -41.88
N ILE A 4 -13.98 18.57 -41.47
CA ILE A 4 -13.56 17.27 -42.02
C ILE A 4 -14.79 16.35 -41.99
N SER A 5 -15.17 15.77 -43.12
CA SER A 5 -16.38 14.92 -43.24
C SER A 5 -16.07 13.43 -43.40
N ASP A 6 -14.82 13.08 -43.66
CA ASP A 6 -14.34 11.71 -43.86
C ASP A 6 -13.52 11.23 -42.65
N SER A 7 -13.90 10.07 -42.11
CA SER A 7 -13.26 9.45 -40.94
C SER A 7 -11.84 8.95 -41.27
N ASP A 8 -11.61 8.52 -42.51
CA ASP A 8 -10.30 8.03 -42.95
C ASP A 8 -9.33 9.21 -43.14
N GLU A 9 -9.82 10.32 -43.68
CA GLU A 9 -9.09 11.58 -43.76
C GLU A 9 -8.69 12.11 -42.37
N LEU A 10 -9.61 12.08 -41.40
CA LEU A 10 -9.32 12.47 -40.01
C LEU A 10 -8.24 11.59 -39.39
N THR A 11 -8.36 10.27 -39.52
CA THR A 11 -7.40 9.30 -38.95
C THR A 11 -6.00 9.51 -39.52
N ARG A 12 -5.88 9.75 -40.82
CA ARG A 12 -4.60 10.05 -41.47
C ARG A 12 -3.99 11.35 -40.95
N LEU A 13 -4.80 12.42 -40.88
CA LEU A 13 -4.35 13.73 -40.37
C LEU A 13 -3.87 13.65 -38.93
N GLU A 14 -4.56 12.90 -38.07
CA GLU A 14 -4.11 12.67 -36.69
C GLU A 14 -2.77 11.95 -36.63
N HIS A 15 -2.58 10.91 -37.44
CA HIS A 15 -1.34 10.16 -37.49
C HIS A 15 -0.16 11.04 -37.95
N GLU A 16 -0.33 11.80 -39.04
CA GLU A 16 0.67 12.75 -39.53
C GLU A 16 0.99 13.84 -38.51
N HIS A 17 -0.02 14.36 -37.81
CA HIS A 17 0.16 15.37 -36.78
C HIS A 17 1.00 14.84 -35.61
N ARG A 18 0.72 13.61 -35.14
CA ARG A 18 1.48 12.96 -34.06
C ARG A 18 2.91 12.65 -34.49
N ALA A 19 3.10 12.14 -35.71
CA ALA A 19 4.43 11.88 -36.26
C ALA A 19 5.27 13.17 -36.35
N ASN A 20 4.68 14.25 -36.88
CA ASN A 20 5.34 15.56 -36.96
C ASN A 20 5.66 16.15 -35.59
N ALA A 21 4.80 15.96 -34.59
CA ALA A 21 5.08 16.38 -33.21
C ALA A 21 6.28 15.63 -32.62
N GLY A 22 6.39 14.32 -32.88
CA GLY A 22 7.53 13.50 -32.48
C GLY A 22 8.83 13.95 -33.13
N THR A 23 8.83 14.17 -34.45
CA THR A 23 9.99 14.68 -35.20
C THR A 23 10.45 16.03 -34.68
N LYS A 24 9.52 16.99 -34.49
CA LYS A 24 9.83 18.31 -33.94
C LYS A 24 10.38 18.24 -32.50
N ALA A 25 9.88 17.32 -31.69
CA ALA A 25 10.40 17.11 -30.34
C ALA A 25 11.85 16.58 -30.37
N ALA A 26 12.14 15.65 -31.28
CA ALA A 26 13.49 15.12 -31.50
C ALA A 26 14.46 16.19 -32.04
N GLU A 27 14.06 16.97 -33.04
CA GLU A 27 14.83 18.10 -33.58
C GLU A 27 15.18 19.13 -32.50
N LYS A 28 14.25 19.41 -31.59
CA LYS A 28 14.45 20.33 -30.46
C LYS A 28 15.23 19.69 -29.30
N GLY A 29 15.59 18.41 -29.40
CA GLY A 29 16.23 17.66 -28.31
C GLY A 29 15.35 17.53 -27.06
N THR A 30 14.03 17.67 -27.21
CA THR A 30 13.07 17.60 -26.11
C THR A 30 12.43 16.21 -26.01
N GLY A 31 12.27 15.71 -24.79
CA GLY A 31 11.63 14.40 -24.56
C GLY A 31 10.10 14.43 -24.67
N ILE A 32 9.45 13.32 -24.29
CA ILE A 32 7.98 13.14 -24.30
C ILE A 32 7.23 14.27 -23.57
N HIS A 33 7.86 14.89 -22.57
CA HIS A 33 7.29 15.99 -21.80
C HIS A 33 7.71 17.38 -22.31
N GLY A 34 8.33 17.49 -23.49
CA GLY A 34 8.75 18.77 -24.08
C GLY A 34 9.95 19.43 -23.39
N TYR A 35 10.58 18.78 -22.42
CA TYR A 35 11.78 19.29 -21.74
C TYR A 35 13.05 18.83 -22.43
N ASN A 36 13.99 19.76 -22.61
CA ASN A 36 15.37 19.42 -22.95
C ASN A 36 16.10 18.81 -21.73
N PRO A 37 17.24 18.12 -21.94
CA PRO A 37 17.95 17.43 -20.88
C PRO A 37 18.35 18.33 -19.70
N GLU A 38 18.75 19.56 -19.98
CA GLU A 38 19.23 20.53 -19.00
C GLU A 38 18.06 21.02 -18.12
N THR A 39 16.93 21.36 -18.73
CA THR A 39 15.71 21.80 -18.04
C THR A 39 15.16 20.67 -17.17
N ARG A 40 15.15 19.44 -17.70
CA ARG A 40 14.77 18.25 -16.93
C ARG A 40 15.69 18.07 -15.72
N LYS A 41 17.01 18.13 -15.92
CA LYS A 41 17.99 18.01 -14.82
C LYS A 41 17.79 19.10 -13.78
N ARG A 42 17.58 20.35 -14.20
CA ARG A 42 17.30 21.47 -13.29
C ARG A 42 16.05 21.21 -12.46
N TYR A 43 14.92 20.85 -13.07
CA TYR A 43 13.69 20.56 -12.32
C TYR A 43 13.80 19.35 -11.41
N THR A 44 14.55 18.31 -11.79
CA THR A 44 14.85 17.19 -10.90
C THR A 44 15.64 17.64 -9.68
N VAL A 45 16.68 18.47 -9.87
CA VAL A 45 17.51 18.98 -8.77
C VAL A 45 16.70 19.94 -7.90
N GLU A 46 16.03 20.93 -8.47
CA GLU A 46 15.20 21.89 -7.73
C GLU A 46 14.08 21.19 -6.94
N GLY A 47 13.41 20.21 -7.57
CA GLY A 47 12.39 19.40 -6.90
C GLY A 47 12.96 18.57 -5.76
N GLY A 48 14.13 17.94 -5.96
CA GLY A 48 14.83 17.18 -4.93
C GLY A 48 15.28 18.05 -3.75
N THR A 49 15.92 19.19 -4.03
CA THR A 49 16.35 20.18 -3.03
C THR A 49 15.16 20.68 -2.23
N LYS A 50 14.08 21.10 -2.89
CA LYS A 50 12.86 21.57 -2.22
C LYS A 50 12.20 20.50 -1.35
N THR A 51 12.21 19.24 -1.81
CA THR A 51 11.72 18.09 -1.02
C THR A 51 12.55 17.90 0.24
N ALA A 52 13.89 18.01 0.13
CA ALA A 52 14.80 17.92 1.25
C ALA A 52 14.68 19.10 2.23
N GLU A 53 14.59 20.34 1.73
CA GLU A 53 14.37 21.56 2.53
C GLU A 53 13.08 21.47 3.35
N LEU A 54 12.02 20.95 2.75
CA LEU A 54 10.72 20.76 3.40
C LEU A 54 10.68 19.50 4.29
N GLY A 55 11.78 18.74 4.38
CA GLY A 55 11.84 17.49 5.14
C GLY A 55 10.85 16.42 4.69
N LEU A 56 10.41 16.48 3.43
CA LEU A 56 9.43 15.56 2.88
C LEU A 56 10.12 14.22 2.57
N GLY A 57 9.58 13.12 3.09
CA GLY A 57 10.11 11.79 2.83
C GLY A 57 9.87 11.32 1.39
N ALA A 58 10.16 10.03 1.12
CA ALA A 58 9.77 9.41 -0.15
C ALA A 58 8.27 9.66 -0.44
N HIS A 59 7.95 10.04 -1.68
CA HIS A 59 6.63 10.52 -2.14
C HIS A 59 6.22 11.94 -1.74
N GLY A 60 7.13 12.76 -1.21
CA GLY A 60 6.81 14.16 -0.91
C GLY A 60 5.82 14.30 0.26
N ILE A 61 5.73 13.28 1.11
CA ILE A 61 4.80 13.26 2.23
C ILE A 61 5.38 14.11 3.36
N ASN A 62 4.62 15.11 3.79
CA ASN A 62 4.95 15.91 4.96
C ASN A 62 4.92 15.01 6.21
N PRO A 63 6.01 14.89 6.97
CA PRO A 63 6.08 13.98 8.12
C PRO A 63 5.15 14.40 9.27
N GLU A 64 4.82 15.68 9.41
CA GLU A 64 3.97 16.21 10.49
C GLU A 64 2.47 16.08 10.17
N THR A 65 2.08 16.37 8.93
CA THR A 65 0.66 16.42 8.52
C THR A 65 0.30 15.30 7.56
N GLY A 66 1.12 15.10 6.52
CA GLY A 66 0.88 14.12 5.47
C GLY A 66 1.04 12.67 5.92
N ALA A 67 1.96 12.38 6.86
CA ALA A 67 2.19 11.02 7.34
C ALA A 67 0.95 10.45 8.02
N LYS A 68 0.26 11.25 8.84
CA LYS A 68 -0.98 10.82 9.50
C LYS A 68 -2.07 10.51 8.47
N TYR A 69 -2.32 11.41 7.53
CA TYR A 69 -3.34 11.22 6.49
C TYR A 69 -2.99 10.09 5.52
N ALA A 70 -1.73 9.94 5.13
CA ALA A 70 -1.28 8.85 4.25
C ALA A 70 -1.38 7.49 4.95
N VAL A 71 -1.00 7.41 6.23
CA VAL A 71 -1.11 6.18 7.02
C VAL A 71 -2.57 5.84 7.29
N GLU A 72 -3.39 6.81 7.69
CA GLU A 72 -4.82 6.59 7.95
C GLU A 72 -5.59 6.25 6.66
N GLY A 73 -5.34 7.00 5.59
CA GLY A 73 -5.90 6.75 4.26
C GLY A 73 -5.48 5.39 3.71
N GLY A 74 -4.20 5.02 3.88
CA GLY A 74 -3.67 3.71 3.51
C GLY A 74 -4.33 2.57 4.30
N ARG A 75 -4.51 2.74 5.61
CA ARG A 75 -5.24 1.76 6.45
C ARG A 75 -6.70 1.61 6.02
N LYS A 76 -7.38 2.72 5.76
CA LYS A 76 -8.78 2.73 5.30
C LYS A 76 -8.91 2.05 3.93
N GLY A 77 -8.08 2.42 2.97
CA GLY A 77 -8.05 1.81 1.63
C GLY A 77 -7.72 0.32 1.67
N GLY A 78 -6.75 -0.07 2.49
CA GLY A 78 -6.41 -1.48 2.72
C GLY A 78 -7.59 -2.28 3.29
N ARG A 79 -8.32 -1.72 4.26
CA ARG A 79 -9.52 -2.35 4.83
C ARG A 79 -10.64 -2.51 3.80
N ILE A 80 -10.90 -1.47 3.00
CA ILE A 80 -11.89 -1.53 1.91
C ILE A 80 -11.50 -2.60 0.89
N SER A 81 -10.24 -2.65 0.49
CA SER A 81 -9.74 -3.67 -0.45
C SER A 81 -9.82 -5.10 0.09
N ALA A 82 -9.56 -5.29 1.40
CA ALA A 82 -9.70 -6.60 2.04
C ALA A 82 -11.17 -7.04 2.04
N LEU A 83 -12.09 -6.15 2.43
CA LEU A 83 -13.53 -6.42 2.42
C LEU A 83 -14.03 -6.73 1.00
N ALA A 84 -13.60 -5.98 -0.01
CA ALA A 84 -13.96 -6.23 -1.41
C ALA A 84 -13.48 -7.60 -1.92
N ARG A 85 -12.44 -8.18 -1.31
CA ARG A 85 -11.95 -9.54 -1.58
C ARG A 85 -12.60 -10.61 -0.71
N GLY A 86 -13.65 -10.27 0.04
CA GLY A 86 -14.32 -11.19 0.96
C GLY A 86 -13.49 -11.59 2.17
N GLN A 87 -12.41 -10.85 2.48
CA GLN A 87 -11.58 -11.13 3.65
C GLN A 87 -12.16 -10.46 4.89
N THR A 88 -12.10 -11.15 6.02
CA THR A 88 -12.52 -10.62 7.33
C THR A 88 -11.38 -9.87 8.00
N PRO A 89 -11.44 -8.53 8.13
CA PRO A 89 -10.40 -7.77 8.82
C PRO A 89 -10.33 -8.12 10.32
N TRP A 90 -9.19 -7.87 10.95
CA TRP A 90 -9.08 -8.02 12.41
C TRP A 90 -9.88 -6.94 13.13
N GLU A 91 -10.61 -7.35 14.15
CA GLU A 91 -11.23 -6.44 15.11
C GLU A 91 -10.31 -6.19 16.30
N LYS A 92 -10.50 -5.05 16.97
CA LYS A 92 -9.70 -4.68 18.15
C LYS A 92 -9.87 -5.72 19.26
N LYS A 93 -11.10 -6.10 19.59
CA LYS A 93 -11.42 -7.09 20.64
C LYS A 93 -10.81 -8.46 20.33
N GLU A 94 -10.94 -8.92 19.09
CA GLU A 94 -10.35 -10.18 18.64
C GLU A 94 -8.82 -10.15 18.72
N THR A 95 -8.20 -9.03 18.37
CA THR A 95 -6.75 -8.83 18.48
C THR A 95 -6.28 -8.84 19.94
N GLU A 96 -6.99 -8.14 20.81
CA GLU A 96 -6.71 -8.12 22.26
C GLU A 96 -6.86 -9.52 22.86
N ARG A 97 -7.92 -10.25 22.48
CA ARG A 97 -8.12 -11.63 22.89
C ARG A 97 -6.99 -12.54 22.43
N ALA A 98 -6.56 -12.42 21.17
CA ALA A 98 -5.40 -13.16 20.65
C ALA A 98 -4.14 -12.88 21.48
N TYR A 99 -3.93 -11.62 21.88
CA TYR A 99 -2.80 -11.24 22.72
C TYR A 99 -2.90 -11.85 24.12
N SER A 100 -4.06 -11.77 24.78
CA SER A 100 -4.26 -12.41 26.09
C SER A 100 -4.00 -13.92 26.04
N LEU A 101 -4.52 -14.63 25.02
CA LEU A 101 -4.26 -16.05 24.82
C LEU A 101 -2.77 -16.33 24.61
N SER A 102 -2.05 -15.46 23.91
CA SER A 102 -0.61 -15.66 23.67
C SER A 102 0.26 -15.63 24.94
N LEU A 103 -0.21 -14.95 25.99
CA LEU A 103 0.44 -14.84 27.30
C LEU A 103 0.12 -16.02 28.22
N ASP A 104 -0.97 -16.74 27.95
CA ASP A 104 -1.42 -17.86 28.76
C ASP A 104 -0.54 -19.10 28.49
N PRO A 105 0.08 -19.69 29.53
CA PRO A 105 0.89 -20.90 29.39
C PRO A 105 0.15 -22.06 28.72
N GLU A 106 -1.17 -22.19 28.87
CA GLU A 106 -1.95 -23.27 28.21
C GLU A 106 -1.89 -23.19 26.68
N PHE A 107 -1.72 -21.98 26.16
CA PHE A 107 -1.61 -21.68 24.74
C PHE A 107 -0.16 -21.48 24.30
N GLN A 108 0.79 -21.95 25.09
CA GLN A 108 2.21 -22.02 24.73
C GLN A 108 2.63 -23.48 24.55
N HIS A 109 3.64 -23.69 23.70
CA HIS A 109 4.21 -25.03 23.57
C HIS A 109 4.87 -25.46 24.88
N GLN A 110 4.47 -26.63 25.39
CA GLN A 110 4.95 -27.16 26.66
C GLN A 110 6.32 -27.84 26.55
N LYS A 111 6.70 -28.31 25.35
CA LYS A 111 7.90 -29.12 25.10
C LYS A 111 8.53 -28.78 23.73
N GLY A 112 9.80 -29.13 23.56
CA GLY A 112 10.53 -29.01 22.30
C GLY A 112 11.18 -27.64 22.07
N PRO A 113 11.70 -27.37 20.87
CA PRO A 113 12.49 -26.16 20.55
C PRO A 113 11.68 -24.86 20.56
N ASN A 114 10.35 -24.96 20.62
CA ASN A 114 9.44 -23.82 20.71
C ASN A 114 8.81 -23.68 22.09
N LYS A 115 9.33 -24.37 23.11
CA LYS A 115 8.84 -24.24 24.49
C LYS A 115 8.68 -22.77 24.89
N GLU A 116 7.61 -22.45 25.61
CA GLU A 116 7.24 -21.07 26.05
C GLU A 116 6.85 -20.11 24.92
N LYS A 117 6.92 -20.53 23.65
CA LYS A 117 6.37 -19.75 22.53
C LYS A 117 4.90 -20.07 22.35
N SER A 118 4.13 -19.06 21.98
CA SER A 118 2.69 -19.20 21.72
C SER A 118 2.39 -20.20 20.60
N ASP A 119 1.45 -21.11 20.87
CA ASP A 119 0.87 -22.04 19.92
C ASP A 119 -0.22 -21.34 19.11
N TYR A 120 0.19 -20.72 18.01
CA TYR A 120 -0.70 -19.97 17.14
C TYR A 120 -1.80 -20.82 16.50
N LYS A 121 -1.63 -22.15 16.38
CA LYS A 121 -2.65 -23.02 15.81
C LYS A 121 -3.82 -23.17 16.78
N THR A 122 -3.52 -23.41 18.05
CA THR A 122 -4.53 -23.53 19.10
C THR A 122 -5.24 -22.20 19.34
N ILE A 123 -4.49 -21.08 19.33
CA ILE A 123 -5.07 -19.73 19.43
C ILE A 123 -6.02 -19.46 18.26
N ALA A 124 -5.61 -19.76 17.02
CA ALA A 124 -6.47 -19.58 15.85
C ALA A 124 -7.79 -20.34 15.96
N HIS A 125 -7.74 -21.58 16.46
CA HIS A 125 -8.93 -22.41 16.67
C HIS A 125 -9.90 -21.79 17.68
N VAL A 126 -9.40 -21.27 18.81
CA VAL A 126 -10.23 -20.58 19.80
C VAL A 126 -10.85 -19.33 19.23
N LEU A 127 -10.08 -18.50 18.51
CA LEU A 127 -10.60 -17.27 17.90
C LEU A 127 -11.66 -17.56 16.84
N ASN A 128 -11.48 -18.58 16.02
CA ASN A 128 -12.49 -19.01 15.05
C ASN A 128 -13.80 -19.42 15.73
N LYS A 129 -13.74 -20.15 16.84
CA LYS A 129 -14.93 -20.50 17.63
C LYS A 129 -15.60 -19.29 18.28
N GLU A 130 -14.81 -18.41 18.90
CA GLU A 130 -15.34 -17.27 19.66
C GLU A 130 -15.89 -16.15 18.77
N TYR A 131 -15.27 -15.90 17.61
CA TYR A 131 -15.56 -14.71 16.77
C TYR A 131 -16.09 -15.03 15.37
N HIS A 132 -15.90 -16.26 14.88
CA HIS A 132 -16.24 -16.63 13.50
C HIS A 132 -17.16 -17.85 13.44
N ASN A 133 -17.93 -18.14 14.50
CA ASN A 133 -18.87 -19.26 14.58
C ASN A 133 -18.25 -20.64 14.27
N GLY A 134 -16.95 -20.80 14.49
CA GLY A 134 -16.19 -22.01 14.18
C GLY A 134 -15.68 -22.10 12.73
N GLU A 135 -15.96 -21.13 11.88
CA GLU A 135 -15.42 -21.06 10.51
C GLU A 135 -13.91 -20.79 10.52
N GLU A 136 -13.18 -21.37 9.56
CA GLU A 136 -11.72 -21.29 9.49
C GLU A 136 -11.22 -19.96 8.88
N VAL A 137 -11.59 -18.83 9.51
CA VAL A 137 -11.25 -17.48 9.07
C VAL A 137 -9.80 -17.11 9.45
N ARG A 138 -9.38 -17.48 10.66
CA ARG A 138 -8.02 -17.23 11.16
C ARG A 138 -7.16 -18.48 11.02
N SER A 139 -5.99 -18.29 10.41
CA SER A 139 -4.92 -19.27 10.38
C SER A 139 -3.84 -18.94 11.41
N ALA A 140 -3.04 -19.95 11.80
CA ALA A 140 -1.89 -19.75 12.68
C ALA A 140 -0.93 -18.65 12.17
N LYS A 141 -0.74 -18.55 10.85
CA LYS A 141 0.09 -17.51 10.23
C LYS A 141 -0.54 -16.12 10.36
N ALA A 142 -1.86 -16.01 10.21
CA ALA A 142 -2.57 -14.75 10.40
C ALA A 142 -2.46 -14.27 11.86
N VAL A 143 -2.65 -15.17 12.83
CA VAL A 143 -2.49 -14.88 14.27
C VAL A 143 -1.07 -14.38 14.56
N LYS A 144 -0.02 -15.12 14.13
CA LYS A 144 1.38 -14.73 14.33
C LYS A 144 1.68 -13.33 13.79
N ASN A 145 1.23 -13.04 12.57
CA ASN A 145 1.48 -11.74 11.94
C ASN A 145 0.73 -10.60 12.67
N ASN A 146 -0.52 -10.85 13.08
CA ASN A 146 -1.32 -9.87 13.81
C ASN A 146 -0.70 -9.56 15.17
N LEU A 147 -0.34 -10.59 15.94
CA LEU A 147 0.32 -10.43 17.24
C LEU A 147 1.65 -9.69 17.15
N SER A 148 2.50 -10.05 16.18
CA SER A 148 3.77 -9.34 15.98
C SER A 148 3.56 -7.85 15.69
N THR A 149 2.50 -7.50 14.98
CA THR A 149 2.15 -6.10 14.71
C THR A 149 1.60 -5.42 15.97
N TYR A 150 0.69 -6.07 16.69
CA TYR A 150 0.07 -5.53 17.89
C TYR A 150 1.08 -5.31 19.03
N ILE A 151 2.01 -6.24 19.26
CA ILE A 151 3.04 -6.11 20.30
C ILE A 151 3.93 -4.87 20.05
N LYS A 152 4.25 -4.56 18.79
CA LYS A 152 5.01 -3.33 18.45
C LYS A 152 4.24 -2.05 18.79
N THR A 153 2.91 -2.09 18.78
CA THR A 153 2.09 -0.93 19.17
C THR A 153 2.01 -0.73 20.69
N LEU A 154 2.35 -1.75 21.48
CA LEU A 154 2.36 -1.66 22.95
C LEU A 154 3.71 -1.15 23.49
N GLY A 155 4.81 -1.35 22.75
CA GLY A 155 6.16 -0.93 23.14
C GLY A 155 6.61 0.44 22.60
N ASN A 156 5.72 1.15 21.91
CA ASN A 156 5.93 2.50 21.39
C ASN A 156 5.16 3.53 22.23
#